data_AF-A0A8C6H929-F1
#
_entry.id   AF-A0A8C6H929-F1
#
_cell.length_a   1.000
_cell.length_b   1.000
_cell.length_c   1.000
_cell.angle_alpha   90.00
_cell.angle_beta   90.00
_cell.angle_gamma   90.00
#
_symmetry.space_group_name_H-M   'P 1'
#
loop_
_entity.id
_entity.type
_entity.pdbx_description
1 polymer ?
#
loop_
_entity_poly.entity_id
_entity_poly.type
_entity_poly.pdbx_seq_one_letter_code
_entity_poly.pdbx_strand_id
1 'polypeptide(L)'
;MAEVQQLRVQEAVDAMVKSVERENIRKMQGLMFRCSANCCEDTQASMQQVHQCIERCHAPLAQAQALVTSELERFQDRLARCTMHCNDKAKDSMDAGTKELQVKRQLDSCVTKCVDDHMHLIPTMTKKMKESLSSIGK
;
A
#
# COMPACT_ATOMS: atom_id res chain seq x y z
N MET A 1 11.64 7.73 -19.80
CA MET A 1 10.26 7.20 -19.99
C MET A 1 9.89 6.27 -18.85
N ALA A 2 10.55 5.11 -18.70
CA ALA A 2 10.31 4.20 -17.58
C ALA A 2 10.42 4.88 -16.20
N GLU A 3 11.46 5.70 -15.98
CA GLU A 3 11.63 6.48 -14.73
C GLU A 3 10.49 7.48 -14.48
N VAL A 4 9.98 8.13 -15.53
CA VAL A 4 8.84 9.05 -15.42
C VAL A 4 7.58 8.30 -15.01
N GLN A 5 7.36 7.12 -15.60
CA GLN A 5 6.21 6.28 -15.25
C GLN A 5 6.31 5.75 -13.82
N GLN A 6 7.52 5.38 -13.38
CA GLN A 6 7.77 4.96 -12.01
C GLN A 6 7.50 6.10 -11.00
N LEU A 7 7.97 7.31 -11.30
CA LEU A 7 7.74 8.48 -10.46
C LEU A 7 6.23 8.78 -10.32
N ARG A 8 5.48 8.74 -11.44
CA ARG A 8 4.02 8.98 -11.45
C ARG A 8 3.28 8.04 -10.51
N VAL A 9 3.62 6.74 -10.55
CA VAL A 9 2.98 5.76 -9.66
C VAL A 9 3.40 6.02 -8.21
N GLN A 10 4.68 6.29 -7.96
CA GLN A 10 5.18 6.56 -6.61
C GLN A 10 4.46 7.75 -5.97
N GLU A 11 4.32 8.86 -6.68
CA GLU A 11 3.63 10.05 -6.19
C GLU A 11 2.15 9.77 -5.87
N ALA A 12 1.46 9.02 -6.72
CA ALA A 12 0.06 8.65 -6.50
C ALA A 12 -0.09 7.71 -5.29
N VAL A 13 0.82 6.75 -5.13
CA VAL A 13 0.85 5.85 -3.97
C VAL A 13 1.16 6.62 -2.69
N ASP A 14 2.14 7.51 -2.70
CA ASP A 14 2.51 8.34 -1.55
C ASP A 14 1.36 9.26 -1.13
N ALA A 15 0.65 9.87 -2.09
CA ALA A 15 -0.51 10.70 -1.81
C ALA A 15 -1.63 9.89 -1.14
N MET A 16 -1.92 8.70 -1.65
CA MET A 16 -2.85 7.77 -1.01
C MET A 16 -2.41 7.41 0.41
N VAL A 17 -1.16 6.99 0.61
CA VAL A 17 -0.65 6.56 1.92
C VAL A 17 -0.76 7.70 2.94
N LYS A 18 -0.39 8.92 2.55
CA LYS A 18 -0.55 10.12 3.39
C LYS A 18 -2.02 10.39 3.74
N SER A 19 -2.94 10.16 2.81
CA SER A 19 -4.38 10.32 3.08
C SER A 19 -4.90 9.28 4.08
N VAL A 20 -4.56 8.01 3.88
CA VAL A 20 -4.93 6.91 4.80
C VAL A 20 -4.33 7.12 6.19
N GLU A 21 -3.07 7.51 6.25
CA GLU A 21 -2.36 7.77 7.51
C GLU A 21 -3.05 8.91 8.29
N ARG A 22 -3.29 10.03 7.62
CA ARG A 22 -3.87 11.23 8.25
C ARG A 22 -5.31 11.02 8.72
N GLU A 23 -6.12 10.33 7.93
CA GLU A 23 -7.56 10.20 8.21
C GLU A 23 -7.89 9.04 9.16
N ASN A 24 -7.08 7.98 9.17
CA ASN A 24 -7.40 6.74 9.89
C ASN A 24 -6.32 6.40 10.93
N ILE A 25 -5.07 6.27 10.50
CA ILE A 25 -3.99 5.71 11.34
C ILE A 25 -3.65 6.64 12.51
N ARG A 26 -3.57 7.96 12.31
CA ARG A 26 -3.28 8.91 13.41
C ARG A 26 -4.29 8.83 14.54
N LYS A 27 -5.58 8.69 14.20
CA LYS A 27 -6.64 8.56 15.20
C LYS A 27 -6.47 7.27 16.00
N MET A 28 -6.17 6.16 15.32
CA MET A 28 -5.88 4.88 15.99
C MET A 28 -4.66 4.95 16.90
N GLN A 29 -3.58 5.60 16.46
CA GLN A 29 -2.40 5.84 17.31
C GLN A 29 -2.76 6.61 18.58
N GLY A 30 -3.52 7.71 18.44
CA GLY A 30 -3.95 8.50 19.59
C GLY A 30 -4.87 7.74 20.56
N LEU A 31 -5.68 6.80 20.07
CA LEU A 31 -6.49 5.93 20.93
C LEU A 31 -5.64 4.88 21.63
N MET A 32 -4.72 4.24 20.89
CA MET A 32 -3.78 3.25 21.43
C MET A 32 -2.96 3.86 22.57
N PHE A 33 -2.35 5.03 22.38
CA PHE A 33 -1.52 5.64 23.42
C PHE A 33 -2.31 6.01 24.68
N ARG A 34 -3.53 6.53 24.53
CA ARG A 34 -4.41 6.83 25.68
C ARG A 34 -4.84 5.57 26.41
N CYS A 35 -5.20 4.52 25.68
CA CYS A 35 -5.53 3.21 26.25
C CYS A 35 -4.34 2.66 27.06
N SER A 36 -3.13 2.67 26.48
CA SER A 36 -1.91 2.21 27.15
C SER A 36 -1.58 3.05 28.38
N ALA A 37 -1.77 4.37 28.35
CA ALA A 37 -1.59 5.23 29.51
C ALA A 37 -2.54 4.85 30.66
N ASN A 38 -3.83 4.67 30.36
CA ASN A 38 -4.82 4.22 31.34
C ASN A 38 -4.47 2.85 31.94
N CYS A 39 -3.91 1.93 31.14
CA CYS A 39 -3.42 0.64 31.66
C CYS A 39 -2.31 0.83 32.70
N CYS A 40 -1.40 1.79 32.49
CA CYS A 40 -0.28 2.06 33.39
C CYS A 40 -0.68 2.81 34.67
N GLU A 41 -1.81 3.52 34.64
CA GLU A 41 -2.35 4.26 35.79
C GLU A 41 -3.09 3.35 36.79
N ASP A 42 -3.43 2.10 36.40
CA ASP A 42 -4.05 1.13 37.29
C ASP A 42 -3.05 0.58 38.32
N THR A 43 -3.03 1.19 39.50
CA THR A 43 -2.15 0.80 40.60
C THR A 43 -2.56 -0.51 41.29
N GLN A 44 -3.75 -1.05 40.98
CA GLN A 44 -4.24 -2.31 41.54
C GLN A 44 -3.89 -3.51 40.64
N ALA A 45 -3.64 -3.26 39.36
CA ALA A 45 -3.22 -4.28 38.42
C ALA A 45 -1.79 -4.75 38.70
N SER A 46 -1.58 -6.07 38.60
CA SER A 46 -0.24 -6.65 38.55
C SER A 46 0.49 -6.25 37.26
N MET A 47 1.83 -6.35 37.28
CA MET A 47 2.67 -6.09 36.11
C MET A 47 2.19 -6.86 34.87
N GLN A 48 1.86 -8.15 35.01
CA GLN A 48 1.41 -8.98 33.88
C GLN A 48 0.07 -8.49 33.30
N GLN A 49 -0.86 -8.05 34.15
CA GLN A 49 -2.14 -7.49 33.71
C GLN A 49 -1.96 -6.19 32.94
N VAL A 50 -1.06 -5.31 33.39
CA VAL A 50 -0.73 -4.07 32.68
C VAL A 50 -0.14 -4.36 31.30
N HIS A 51 0.81 -5.30 31.19
CA HIS A 51 1.40 -5.67 29.90
C HIS A 51 0.34 -6.22 28.93
N GLN A 52 -0.52 -7.13 29.41
CA GLN A 52 -1.59 -7.67 28.57
C GLN A 52 -2.61 -6.60 28.16
N CYS A 53 -2.89 -5.63 29.02
CA CYS A 53 -3.75 -4.48 28.70
C CYS A 53 -3.14 -3.65 27.55
N ILE A 54 -1.84 -3.32 27.65
CA ILE A 54 -1.12 -2.57 26.60
C ILE A 54 -1.12 -3.35 25.27
N GLU A 55 -0.84 -4.66 25.29
CA GLU A 55 -0.89 -5.48 24.07
C GLU A 55 -2.26 -5.41 23.38
N ARG A 56 -3.35 -5.45 24.15
CA ARG A 56 -4.72 -5.29 23.62
C ARG A 56 -4.95 -3.90 23.03
N CYS A 57 -4.41 -2.85 23.65
CA CYS A 57 -4.49 -1.49 23.12
C CYS A 57 -3.76 -1.34 21.77
N HIS A 58 -2.66 -2.08 21.57
CA HIS A 58 -1.87 -2.05 20.33
C HIS A 58 -2.47 -2.88 19.20
N ALA A 59 -3.20 -3.95 19.52
CA ALA A 59 -3.69 -4.92 18.54
C ALA A 59 -4.48 -4.30 17.36
N PRO A 60 -5.43 -3.36 17.56
CA PRO A 60 -6.16 -2.75 16.43
C PRO A 60 -5.24 -1.97 15.48
N LEU A 61 -4.28 -1.22 16.02
CA LEU A 61 -3.33 -0.47 15.19
C LEU A 61 -2.41 -1.41 14.41
N ALA A 62 -1.94 -2.50 15.03
CA ALA A 62 -1.13 -3.50 14.35
C ALA A 62 -1.89 -4.17 13.20
N GLN A 63 -3.18 -4.51 13.39
CA GLN A 63 -4.04 -5.04 12.34
C GLN A 63 -4.23 -4.04 11.20
N ALA A 64 -4.47 -2.76 11.53
CA ALA A 64 -4.60 -1.69 10.55
C ALA A 64 -3.32 -1.51 9.70
N GLN A 65 -2.15 -1.53 10.34
CA GLN A 65 -0.86 -1.45 9.65
C GLN A 65 -0.64 -2.67 8.73
N ALA A 66 -0.91 -3.87 9.20
CA ALA A 66 -0.80 -5.09 8.39
C ALA A 66 -1.71 -5.06 7.15
N LEU A 67 -2.94 -4.57 7.30
CA LEU A 67 -3.88 -4.40 6.18
C LEU A 67 -3.31 -3.46 5.12
N VAL A 68 -2.88 -2.26 5.52
CA VAL A 68 -2.33 -1.27 4.58
C VAL A 68 -1.09 -1.82 3.87
N THR A 69 -0.17 -2.46 4.59
CA THR A 69 1.01 -3.09 4.00
C THR A 69 0.62 -4.15 2.97
N SER A 70 -0.31 -5.05 3.31
CA SER A 70 -0.72 -6.13 2.40
C SER A 70 -1.37 -5.62 1.10
N GLU A 71 -2.17 -4.55 1.17
CA GLU A 71 -2.80 -3.95 -0.01
C GLU A 71 -1.77 -3.25 -0.90
N LEU A 72 -0.79 -2.56 -0.32
CA LEU A 72 0.32 -1.94 -1.05
C LEU A 72 1.22 -2.98 -1.73
N GLU A 73 1.57 -4.05 -1.02
CA GLU A 73 2.36 -5.17 -1.59
C GLU A 73 1.62 -5.81 -2.76
N ARG A 74 0.32 -6.08 -2.62
CA ARG A 74 -0.51 -6.64 -3.69
C ARG A 74 -0.59 -5.71 -4.90
N PHE A 75 -0.66 -4.40 -4.69
CA PHE A 75 -0.64 -3.41 -5.75
C PHE A 75 0.71 -3.42 -6.50
N GLN A 76 1.82 -3.37 -5.75
CA GLN A 76 3.17 -3.37 -6.30
C GLN A 76 3.47 -4.65 -7.10
N ASP A 77 3.08 -5.81 -6.57
CA ASP A 77 3.24 -7.11 -7.23
C ASP A 77 2.47 -7.18 -8.56
N ARG A 78 1.24 -6.67 -8.62
CA ARG A 78 0.47 -6.59 -9.87
C ARG A 78 1.09 -5.64 -10.90
N LEU A 79 1.65 -4.51 -10.46
CA LEU A 79 2.34 -3.57 -11.33
C LEU A 79 3.65 -4.16 -11.86
N ALA A 80 4.44 -4.82 -11.00
CA ALA A 80 5.70 -5.46 -11.37
C ALA A 80 5.47 -6.57 -12.41
N ARG A 81 4.49 -7.46 -12.19
CA ARG A 81 4.13 -8.50 -13.18
C ARG A 81 3.69 -7.92 -14.52
N CYS A 82 2.91 -6.85 -14.49
CA CYS A 82 2.44 -6.19 -15.71
C CYS A 82 3.60 -5.56 -16.51
N THR A 83 4.57 -4.95 -15.82
CA THR A 83 5.80 -4.42 -16.44
C THR A 83 6.66 -5.55 -16.99
N MET A 84 6.81 -6.66 -16.25
CA MET A 84 7.53 -7.85 -16.70
C MET A 84 6.92 -8.42 -17.98
N HIS A 85 5.60 -8.56 -18.05
CA HIS A 85 4.91 -8.99 -19.27
C HIS A 85 5.17 -8.07 -20.47
N CYS A 86 5.29 -6.76 -20.26
CA CYS A 86 5.70 -5.83 -21.32
C CYS A 86 7.14 -6.10 -21.80
N ASN A 87 8.06 -6.38 -20.88
CA ASN A 87 9.44 -6.73 -21.22
C ASN A 87 9.52 -8.05 -21.99
N ASP A 88 8.78 -9.08 -21.56
CA ASP A 88 8.73 -10.38 -22.24
C ASP A 88 8.23 -10.21 -23.68
N LYS A 89 7.13 -9.48 -23.87
CA LYS A 89 6.58 -9.19 -25.20
C LYS A 89 7.55 -8.41 -26.09
N ALA A 90 8.33 -7.50 -25.51
CA ALA A 90 9.35 -6.76 -26.23
C ALA A 90 10.48 -7.70 -26.68
N LYS A 91 10.93 -8.60 -25.80
CA LYS A 91 11.95 -9.61 -26.10
C LYS A 91 11.49 -10.56 -27.21
N ASP A 92 10.28 -11.10 -27.11
CA ASP A 92 9.70 -11.98 -28.14
C ASP A 92 9.63 -11.28 -29.50
N SER A 93 9.32 -9.98 -29.51
CA SER A 93 9.26 -9.18 -30.74
C SER A 93 10.65 -8.98 -31.35
N MET A 94 11.69 -8.82 -30.53
CA MET A 94 13.09 -8.75 -31.00
C MET A 94 13.52 -10.09 -31.59
N ASP A 95 13.24 -11.20 -30.90
CA ASP A 95 13.60 -12.55 -31.34
C ASP A 95 12.89 -12.92 -32.66
N ALA A 96 11.68 -12.38 -32.89
CA ALA A 96 10.95 -12.49 -34.16
C ALA A 96 11.48 -11.58 -35.29
N GLY A 97 12.55 -10.82 -35.06
CA GLY A 97 13.20 -9.97 -36.08
C GLY A 97 12.59 -8.57 -36.24
N THR A 98 11.78 -8.10 -35.29
CA THR A 98 11.25 -6.73 -35.31
C THR A 98 12.38 -5.71 -35.09
N LYS A 99 12.34 -4.59 -35.82
CA LYS A 99 13.35 -3.53 -35.67
C LYS A 99 13.37 -2.97 -34.25
N GLU A 100 14.57 -2.78 -33.69
CA GLU A 100 14.79 -2.30 -32.31
C GLU A 100 14.00 -1.02 -31.98
N LEU A 101 14.02 -0.03 -32.88
CA LEU A 101 13.26 1.22 -32.74
C LEU A 101 11.76 1.00 -32.59
N GLN A 102 11.21 0.01 -33.28
CA GLN A 102 9.79 -0.34 -33.19
C GLN A 102 9.48 -1.08 -31.89
N VAL A 103 10.34 -2.02 -31.48
CA VAL A 103 10.20 -2.72 -30.19
C VAL A 103 10.24 -1.73 -29.03
N LYS A 104 11.18 -0.78 -29.04
CA LYS A 104 11.29 0.25 -28.00
C LYS A 104 9.99 1.05 -27.86
N ARG A 105 9.39 1.49 -28.98
CA ARG A 105 8.10 2.20 -28.97
C ARG A 105 6.96 1.34 -28.44
N GLN A 106 6.93 0.05 -28.78
CA GLN A 106 5.93 -0.89 -28.29
C GLN A 106 6.07 -1.12 -26.78
N LEU A 107 7.29 -1.27 -26.29
CA LEU A 107 7.60 -1.40 -24.86
C LEU A 107 7.14 -0.15 -24.10
N ASP A 108 7.53 1.04 -24.56
CA ASP A 108 7.16 2.31 -23.93
C ASP A 108 5.64 2.48 -23.85
N SER A 109 4.92 2.14 -24.94
CA SER A 109 3.46 2.18 -24.97
C SER A 109 2.83 1.15 -24.02
N CYS A 110 3.37 -0.07 -23.96
CA CYS A 110 2.90 -1.12 -23.07
C CYS A 110 3.05 -0.72 -21.59
N VAL A 111 4.23 -0.23 -21.20
CA VAL A 111 4.51 0.22 -19.83
C VAL A 111 3.64 1.41 -19.45
N THR A 112 3.45 2.36 -20.36
CA THR A 112 2.56 3.52 -20.12
C THR A 112 1.13 3.05 -19.84
N LYS A 113 0.59 2.15 -20.67
CA LYS A 113 -0.74 1.58 -20.45
C LYS A 113 -0.84 0.83 -19.12
N CYS A 114 0.17 0.01 -18.81
CA CYS A 114 0.24 -0.73 -17.56
C CYS A 114 0.14 0.19 -16.33
N VAL A 115 0.87 1.29 -16.36
CA VAL A 115 0.89 2.30 -15.30
C VAL A 115 -0.44 3.03 -15.22
N ASP A 116 -0.99 3.48 -16.35
CA ASP A 116 -2.28 4.16 -16.36
C ASP A 116 -3.38 3.23 -15.83
N ASP A 117 -3.46 1.98 -16.30
CA ASP A 117 -4.45 0.99 -15.85
C ASP A 117 -4.37 0.77 -14.32
N HIS A 118 -3.17 0.70 -13.74
CA HIS A 118 -3.01 0.52 -12.30
C HIS A 118 -3.26 1.82 -11.51
N MET A 119 -2.90 2.99 -12.03
CA MET A 119 -3.23 4.28 -11.39
C MET A 119 -4.74 4.45 -11.22
N HIS A 120 -5.56 3.99 -12.17
CA HIS A 120 -7.02 4.01 -12.05
C HIS A 120 -7.56 3.14 -10.90
N LEU A 121 -6.77 2.18 -10.40
CA LEU A 121 -7.17 1.32 -9.28
C LEU A 121 -6.90 1.97 -7.92
N ILE A 122 -5.97 2.92 -7.84
CA ILE A 122 -5.54 3.55 -6.58
C ILE A 122 -6.73 4.20 -5.84
N PRO A 123 -7.63 4.98 -6.46
CA PRO A 123 -8.75 5.59 -5.74
C PRO A 123 -9.70 4.55 -5.13
N THR A 124 -10.01 3.49 -5.87
CA THR A 124 -10.91 2.43 -5.41
C THR A 124 -10.28 1.63 -4.27
N MET A 125 -8.99 1.31 -4.38
CA MET A 125 -8.22 0.65 -3.33
C MET A 125 -8.15 1.51 -2.07
N THR A 126 -7.88 2.82 -2.22
CA THR A 126 -7.87 3.80 -1.13
C THR A 126 -9.19 3.81 -0.38
N LYS A 127 -10.31 3.89 -1.11
CA LYS A 127 -11.66 3.88 -0.51
C LYS A 127 -11.89 2.61 0.31
N LYS A 128 -11.62 1.43 -0.28
CA LYS A 128 -11.77 0.14 0.42
C LYS A 128 -10.91 0.06 1.67
N MET A 129 -9.64 0.47 1.59
CA MET A 129 -8.76 0.51 2.76
C MET A 129 -9.33 1.40 3.86
N LYS A 130 -9.79 2.62 3.55
CA LYS A 130 -10.39 3.52 4.54
C LYS A 130 -11.64 2.93 5.19
N GLU A 131 -12.49 2.26 4.41
CA GLU A 131 -13.68 1.56 4.91
C GLU A 131 -13.31 0.43 5.87
N SER A 132 -12.36 -0.44 5.48
CA SER A 132 -11.86 -1.52 6.34
C SER A 132 -11.21 -0.99 7.61
N LEU A 133 -10.36 0.04 7.51
CA LEU A 133 -9.73 0.68 8.67
C LEU A 133 -10.76 1.30 9.62
N SER A 134 -11.84 1.88 9.10
CA SER A 134 -12.92 2.45 9.94
C SER A 134 -13.72 1.38 10.69
N SER A 135 -13.60 0.12 10.30
CA SER A 135 -14.21 -1.01 11.02
C SER A 135 -13.31 -1.61 12.09
N ILE A 136 -12.00 -1.34 12.05
CA ILE A 136 -11.02 -1.85 13.02
C ILE A 136 -11.12 -1.02 14.31
N GLY A 137 -11.36 -1.68 15.44
CA GLY A 137 -11.40 -1.04 16.76
C GLY A 137 -12.72 -0.33 17.11
N LYS A 138 -13.82 -0.68 16.42
CA LYS A 138 -15.15 -0.64 17.04
C LYS A 138 -15.27 -1.81 18.02
#